data_AF-A0A2K9BWP6-F1
#
_entry.id   AF-A0A2K9BWP6-F1
#
_cell.length_a   1.000
_cell.length_b   1.000
_cell.length_c   1.000
_cell.angle_alpha   90.00
_cell.angle_beta   90.00
_cell.angle_gamma   90.00
#
_symmetry.space_group_name_H-M   'P 1'
#
loop_
_entity.id
_entity.type
_entity.pdbx_description
1 polymer ?
#
loop_
_entity_poly.entity_id
_entity_poly.type
_entity_poly.pdbx_seq_one_letter_code
_entity_poly.pdbx_strand_id
1 'polypeptide(L)'
;MIIGALLILTWLVLLIRYPAKALPISLAAVLGLGLIALWVAWQDTRESNQLARLDLRLQYAPELCPADRSLRVSMKNANSVPLTELRWQVGAYAPGDTVNLAENTYSTPRYRGPGDLQPGAEWNDCLPLPPLRSGYRAQTLEFRAERLQGSFAN
;
A
#
# COMPACT_ATOMS: atom_id res chain seq x y z
N MET A 1 6.38 20.51 -29.26
CA MET A 1 7.17 21.36 -28.34
C MET A 1 7.01 22.86 -28.63
N ILE A 2 6.97 23.30 -29.89
CA ILE A 2 6.81 24.72 -30.29
C ILE A 2 5.54 25.37 -29.71
N ILE A 3 4.41 24.64 -29.73
CA ILE A 3 3.12 25.12 -29.21
C ILE A 3 3.20 25.40 -27.69
N GLY A 4 3.86 24.51 -26.93
CA GLY A 4 4.09 24.71 -25.51
C GLY A 4 4.99 25.92 -25.22
N ALA A 5 6.05 26.09 -26.01
CA ALA A 5 6.93 27.25 -25.90
C ALA A 5 6.20 28.57 -26.21
N LEU A 6 5.36 28.60 -27.25
CA LEU A 6 4.55 29.78 -27.60
C LEU A 6 3.54 30.15 -26.51
N LEU A 7 2.91 29.15 -25.87
CA LEU A 7 1.99 29.34 -24.75
C LEU A 7 2.70 29.94 -23.52
N ILE A 8 3.90 29.43 -23.19
CA ILE A 8 4.70 29.96 -22.08
C ILE A 8 5.11 31.40 -22.38
N LEU A 9 5.56 31.69 -23.61
CA LEU A 9 6.03 33.01 -24.03
C LEU A 9 4.88 34.03 -24.03
N THR A 10 3.70 33.66 -24.52
CA THR A 10 2.50 34.52 -24.46
C THR A 10 2.05 34.77 -23.02
N TRP A 11 2.08 33.76 -22.15
CA TRP A 11 1.81 33.93 -20.72
C TRP A 11 2.79 34.91 -20.05
N LEU A 12 4.10 34.78 -20.35
CA LEU A 12 5.16 35.63 -19.79
C LEU A 12 4.99 37.09 -20.25
N VAL A 13 4.65 37.31 -21.53
CA VAL A 13 4.33 38.64 -22.07
C VAL A 13 3.10 39.24 -21.38
N LEU A 14 2.04 38.45 -21.16
CA LEU A 14 0.85 38.90 -20.44
C LEU A 14 1.15 39.25 -18.98
N LEU A 15 2.05 38.51 -18.32
CA LEU A 15 2.44 38.75 -16.93
C LEU A 15 3.24 40.05 -16.76
N ILE A 16 4.16 40.34 -17.69
CA ILE A 16 4.93 41.59 -17.69
C ILE A 16 4.04 42.80 -18.05
N ARG A 17 3.15 42.65 -19.04
CA ARG A 17 2.34 43.76 -19.57
C ARG A 17 1.13 44.08 -18.69
N TYR A 18 0.52 43.07 -18.05
CA TYR A 18 -0.71 43.21 -17.26
C TYR A 18 -0.59 42.50 -15.90
N PRO A 19 0.37 42.91 -15.04
CA PRO A 19 0.63 42.23 -13.77
C PRO A 19 -0.61 42.22 -12.86
N ALA A 20 -1.38 43.30 -12.84
CA ALA A 20 -2.60 43.39 -12.03
C ALA A 20 -3.71 42.38 -12.43
N LYS A 21 -3.65 41.79 -13.63
CA LYS A 21 -4.66 40.83 -14.12
C LYS A 21 -4.12 39.41 -14.20
N ALA A 22 -2.91 39.22 -14.72
CA ALA A 22 -2.33 37.88 -14.93
C ALA A 22 -1.79 37.26 -13.64
N LEU A 23 -1.24 38.06 -12.74
CA LEU A 23 -0.67 37.61 -11.47
C LEU A 23 -1.72 37.03 -10.51
N PRO A 24 -2.89 37.65 -10.24
CA PRO A 24 -3.89 37.05 -9.36
C PRO A 24 -4.47 35.75 -9.93
N ILE A 25 -4.65 35.64 -11.26
CA ILE A 25 -5.13 34.41 -11.90
C ILE A 25 -4.10 33.28 -11.72
N SER A 26 -2.82 33.57 -11.95
CA SER A 26 -1.76 32.57 -11.81
C SER A 26 -1.57 32.16 -10.36
N LEU A 27 -1.64 33.11 -9.42
CA LEU A 27 -1.59 32.84 -7.99
C LEU A 27 -2.76 31.95 -7.54
N ALA A 28 -3.99 32.27 -7.99
CA ALA A 28 -5.17 31.47 -7.69
C ALA A 28 -5.03 30.04 -8.24
N ALA A 29 -4.48 29.88 -9.44
CA ALA A 29 -4.22 28.56 -10.02
C ALA A 29 -3.20 27.77 -9.19
N VAL A 30 -2.08 28.39 -8.80
CA VAL A 30 -1.05 27.75 -7.96
C VAL A 30 -1.60 27.39 -6.59
N LEU A 31 -2.38 28.27 -5.96
CA LEU A 31 -3.03 27.99 -4.68
C LEU A 31 -4.03 26.84 -4.79
N GLY A 32 -4.85 26.81 -5.84
CA GLY A 32 -5.79 25.73 -6.09
C GLY A 32 -5.09 24.39 -6.27
N LEU A 33 -4.04 24.34 -7.09
CA LEU A 33 -3.22 23.13 -7.28
C LEU A 33 -2.51 22.71 -5.99
N GLY A 34 -1.98 23.68 -5.23
CA GLY A 34 -1.35 23.44 -3.94
C GLY A 34 -2.30 22.82 -2.92
N LEU A 35 -3.54 23.32 -2.82
CA LEU A 35 -4.56 22.77 -1.94
C LEU A 35 -4.92 21.33 -2.31
N ILE A 36 -5.07 21.03 -3.60
CA ILE A 36 -5.36 19.66 -4.06
C ILE A 36 -4.19 18.73 -3.73
N ALA A 37 -2.95 19.15 -4.00
CA ALA A 37 -1.77 18.36 -3.68
C ALA A 37 -1.65 18.07 -2.17
N LEU A 38 -1.92 19.08 -1.34
CA LEU A 38 -1.86 18.97 0.12
C LEU A 38 -2.98 18.07 0.66
N TRP A 39 -4.17 18.15 0.08
CA TRP A 39 -5.29 17.26 0.40
C TRP A 39 -4.96 15.79 0.09
N VAL A 40 -4.42 15.52 -1.10
CA VAL A 40 -4.03 14.16 -1.51
C VAL A 40 -2.92 13.61 -0.60
N ALA A 41 -1.90 14.41 -0.28
CA ALA A 41 -0.84 14.00 0.62
C ALA A 41 -1.35 13.71 2.04
N TRP A 42 -2.31 14.49 2.53
CA TRP A 42 -2.93 14.25 3.84
C TRP A 42 -3.73 12.94 3.86
N GLN A 43 -4.49 12.66 2.80
CA GLN A 43 -5.24 11.42 2.66
C GLN A 43 -4.32 10.19 2.64
N ASP A 44 -3.25 10.23 1.85
CA ASP A 44 -2.26 9.16 1.74
C ASP A 44 -1.54 8.89 3.08
N THR A 45 -1.21 9.97 3.80
CA THR A 45 -0.59 9.86 5.13
C THR A 45 -1.56 9.24 6.15
N ARG A 46 -2.85 9.57 6.08
CA ARG A 46 -3.88 9.01 6.97
C ARG A 46 -4.05 7.50 6.76
N GLU A 47 -4.15 7.05 5.51
CA GLU A 47 -4.29 5.63 5.17
C GLU A 47 -3.03 4.83 5.57
N SER A 48 -1.84 5.34 5.27
CA SER A 48 -0.57 4.70 5.64
C SER A 48 -0.42 4.54 7.16
N ASN A 49 -0.83 5.55 7.94
CA ASN A 49 -0.81 5.47 9.40
C ASN A 49 -1.80 4.44 9.96
N GLN A 50 -2.95 4.23 9.30
CA GLN A 50 -3.92 3.21 9.71
C GLN A 50 -3.41 1.79 9.38
N LEU A 51 -2.76 1.62 8.22
CA LEU A 51 -2.11 0.37 7.84
C LEU A 51 -0.95 0.01 8.79
N ALA A 52 -0.17 0.99 9.24
CA ALA A 52 0.91 0.76 10.21
C ALA A 52 0.41 0.30 11.60
N ARG A 53 -0.86 0.57 11.94
CA ARG A 53 -1.51 0.09 13.17
C ARG A 53 -2.13 -1.29 13.00
N LEU A 54 -2.12 -1.86 11.81
CA LEU A 54 -2.51 -3.24 11.58
C LEU A 54 -1.32 -4.14 11.88
N ASP A 55 -1.39 -4.90 12.97
CA ASP A 55 -0.37 -5.91 13.28
C ASP A 55 -0.70 -7.16 12.47
N LEU A 56 0.05 -7.40 11.39
CA LEU A 56 -0.09 -8.56 10.53
C LEU A 56 1.17 -9.42 10.62
N ARG A 57 1.02 -10.64 11.13
CA ARG A 57 2.10 -11.60 11.33
C ARG A 57 1.85 -12.84 10.49
N LEU A 58 2.88 -13.29 9.80
CA LEU A 58 2.87 -14.52 9.03
C LEU A 58 3.98 -15.42 9.55
N GLN A 59 3.65 -16.67 9.78
CA GLN A 59 4.61 -17.66 10.26
C GLN A 59 4.36 -19.01 9.62
N TYR A 60 5.43 -19.70 9.27
CA TYR A 60 5.34 -21.08 8.84
C TYR A 60 5.02 -21.96 10.05
N ALA A 61 3.87 -22.64 10.04
CA ALA A 61 3.36 -23.40 11.17
C ALA A 61 2.66 -24.70 10.71
N PRO A 62 3.42 -25.67 10.17
CA PRO A 62 2.86 -26.92 9.66
C PRO A 62 2.21 -27.78 10.75
N GLU A 63 2.54 -27.55 12.03
CA GLU A 63 1.96 -28.26 13.17
C GLU A 63 0.54 -27.76 13.53
N LEU A 64 0.23 -26.50 13.19
CA LEU A 64 -1.02 -25.83 13.56
C LEU A 64 -1.99 -25.70 12.38
N CYS A 65 -1.46 -25.78 11.15
CA CYS A 65 -2.22 -25.59 9.93
C CYS A 65 -2.15 -26.85 9.03
N PRO A 66 -3.15 -27.07 8.16
CA PRO A 66 -3.15 -28.18 7.22
C PRO A 66 -1.97 -28.14 6.23
N ALA A 67 -1.61 -29.28 5.66
CA ALA A 67 -0.45 -29.39 4.76
C ALA A 67 -0.58 -28.52 3.48
N ASP A 68 -1.79 -28.33 2.97
CA ASP A 68 -2.10 -27.44 1.83
C ASP A 68 -2.02 -25.94 2.20
N ARG A 69 -2.08 -25.61 3.50
CA ARG A 69 -2.18 -24.24 4.01
C ARG A 69 -1.28 -23.99 5.23
N SER A 70 -0.03 -24.41 5.13
CA SER A 70 0.94 -24.41 6.25
C SER A 70 1.44 -23.03 6.72
N LEU A 71 0.95 -21.94 6.14
CA LEU A 71 1.29 -20.58 6.55
C LEU A 71 0.20 -20.02 7.47
N ARG A 72 0.50 -19.82 8.75
CA ARG A 72 -0.44 -19.19 9.68
C ARG A 72 -0.36 -17.67 9.54
N VAL A 73 -1.51 -17.03 9.39
CA VAL A 73 -1.65 -15.57 9.46
C VAL A 73 -2.37 -15.21 10.76
N SER A 74 -1.87 -14.17 11.42
CA SER A 74 -2.51 -13.53 12.56
C SER A 74 -2.58 -12.04 12.29
N MET A 75 -3.77 -11.46 12.45
CA MET A 75 -4.04 -10.06 12.17
C MET A 75 -4.76 -9.44 13.35
N LYS A 76 -4.28 -8.28 13.81
CA LYS A 76 -4.94 -7.49 14.84
C LYS A 76 -5.14 -6.07 14.36
N ASN A 77 -6.40 -5.62 14.36
CA ASN A 77 -6.73 -4.24 14.02
C ASN A 77 -6.53 -3.34 15.25
N ALA A 78 -5.37 -2.71 15.40
CA ALA A 78 -5.17 -1.74 16.49
C ALA A 78 -5.68 -0.33 16.17
N ASN A 79 -6.45 -0.16 15.08
CA ASN A 79 -7.14 1.09 14.79
C ASN A 79 -8.42 1.23 15.62
N SER A 80 -8.91 2.46 15.73
CA SER A 80 -10.23 2.78 16.28
C SER A 80 -11.37 2.67 15.26
N VAL A 81 -11.07 2.26 14.02
CA VAL A 81 -12.02 2.11 12.91
C VAL A 81 -11.97 0.69 12.35
N PRO A 82 -13.09 0.14 11.88
CA PRO A 82 -13.11 -1.18 11.28
C PRO A 82 -12.37 -1.21 9.94
N LEU A 83 -11.68 -2.31 9.68
CA LEU A 83 -11.05 -2.62 8.41
C LEU A 83 -12.08 -3.33 7.53
N THR A 84 -12.41 -2.75 6.37
CA THR A 84 -13.47 -3.28 5.49
C THR A 84 -12.89 -4.23 4.44
N GLU A 85 -11.82 -3.84 3.76
CA GLU A 85 -11.10 -4.68 2.81
C GLU A 85 -9.59 -4.63 3.09
N LEU A 86 -8.92 -5.79 2.98
CA LEU A 86 -7.47 -5.87 2.98
C LEU A 86 -6.97 -6.88 1.95
N ARG A 87 -5.97 -6.45 1.20
CA ARG A 87 -5.24 -7.23 0.21
C ARG A 87 -3.76 -7.09 0.50
N TRP A 88 -3.04 -8.19 0.39
CA TRP A 88 -1.59 -8.19 0.52
C TRP A 88 -0.97 -9.26 -0.37
N GLN A 89 0.35 -9.22 -0.46
CA GLN A 89 1.17 -10.25 -1.04
C GLN A 89 2.04 -10.86 0.04
N VAL A 90 2.38 -12.13 -0.10
CA VAL A 90 3.29 -12.80 0.83
C VAL A 90 4.68 -12.82 0.19
N GLY A 91 5.63 -12.15 0.83
CA GLY A 91 7.05 -12.27 0.53
C GLY A 91 7.69 -13.36 1.39
N ALA A 92 8.72 -13.99 0.85
CA ALA A 92 9.51 -14.99 1.57
C ALA A 92 10.99 -14.58 1.52
N TYR A 93 11.65 -14.53 2.67
CA TYR A 93 12.99 -13.99 2.82
C TYR A 93 13.88 -14.99 3.53
N ALA A 94 15.14 -15.10 3.11
CA ALA A 94 16.13 -15.78 3.94
C ALA A 94 16.44 -14.90 5.17
N PRO A 95 16.72 -15.48 6.35
CA PRO A 95 17.07 -14.71 7.54
C PRO A 95 18.24 -13.76 7.28
N GLY A 96 18.04 -12.47 7.50
CA GLY A 96 19.05 -11.43 7.23
C GLY A 96 19.19 -10.99 5.77
N ASP A 97 18.42 -11.57 4.85
CA ASP A 97 18.38 -11.19 3.44
C ASP A 97 17.15 -10.29 3.15
N THR A 98 17.25 -9.49 2.08
CA THR A 98 16.19 -8.61 1.58
C THR A 98 15.70 -9.01 0.20
N VAL A 99 16.25 -10.09 -0.38
CA VAL A 99 15.77 -10.64 -1.65
C VAL A 99 14.49 -11.43 -1.41
N ASN A 100 13.42 -11.05 -2.11
CA ASN A 100 12.17 -11.80 -2.08
C ASN A 100 12.32 -13.08 -2.91
N LEU A 101 12.18 -14.22 -2.24
CA LEU A 101 12.26 -15.57 -2.78
C LEU A 101 10.90 -16.14 -3.15
N ALA A 102 9.81 -15.43 -2.85
CA ALA A 102 8.48 -15.75 -3.35
C ALA A 102 8.36 -15.32 -4.81
N GLU A 103 7.94 -16.23 -5.67
CA GLU A 103 7.73 -15.95 -7.09
C GLU A 103 6.35 -15.32 -7.30
N ASN A 104 6.32 -14.16 -7.93
CA ASN A 104 5.07 -13.53 -8.36
C ASN A 104 4.67 -14.05 -9.74
N THR A 105 4.18 -15.29 -9.78
CA THR A 105 3.67 -15.94 -11.00
C THR A 105 2.19 -15.61 -11.21
N TYR A 106 1.66 -15.87 -12.41
CA TYR A 106 0.23 -15.73 -12.69
C TYR A 106 -0.65 -16.61 -11.76
N SER A 107 -0.08 -17.69 -11.24
CA SER A 107 -0.71 -18.61 -10.28
C SER A 107 -0.62 -18.16 -8.80
N THR A 108 -0.08 -16.99 -8.50
CA THR A 108 0.08 -16.54 -7.10
C THR A 108 -1.29 -16.40 -6.43
N PRO A 109 -1.52 -17.04 -5.26
CA PRO A 109 -2.75 -16.89 -4.52
C PRO A 109 -3.01 -15.42 -4.17
N ARG A 110 -4.25 -14.96 -4.37
CA ARG A 110 -4.67 -13.64 -3.90
C ARG A 110 -5.05 -13.75 -2.43
N TYR A 111 -4.15 -13.32 -1.55
CA TYR A 111 -4.41 -13.30 -0.12
C TYR A 111 -5.35 -12.13 0.22
N ARG A 112 -6.47 -12.45 0.87
CA ARG A 112 -7.48 -11.49 1.29
C ARG A 112 -7.68 -11.61 2.80
N GLY A 113 -7.92 -10.48 3.44
CA GLY A 113 -8.19 -10.40 4.86
C GLY A 113 -9.58 -10.88 5.26
N PRO A 114 -9.81 -10.95 6.57
CA PRO A 114 -11.16 -11.04 7.13
C PRO A 114 -11.87 -9.75 6.74
N GLY A 115 -12.89 -9.83 5.88
CA GLY A 115 -13.75 -8.68 5.65
C GLY A 115 -14.34 -8.21 6.97
N ASP A 116 -14.46 -6.89 7.15
CA ASP A 116 -15.00 -6.23 8.35
C ASP A 116 -14.35 -6.65 9.68
N LEU A 117 -13.03 -6.47 9.80
CA LEU A 117 -12.32 -6.66 11.06
C LEU A 117 -12.51 -5.45 11.98
N GLN A 118 -13.26 -5.65 13.06
CA GLN A 118 -13.63 -4.61 14.01
C GLN A 118 -12.41 -4.00 14.75
N PRO A 119 -12.54 -2.77 15.28
CA PRO A 119 -11.52 -2.14 16.12
C PRO A 119 -11.11 -3.05 17.29
N GLY A 120 -9.81 -3.27 17.46
CA GLY A 120 -9.23 -4.12 18.52
C GLY A 120 -9.40 -5.61 18.32
N ALA A 121 -10.14 -6.07 17.30
CA ALA A 121 -10.38 -7.48 17.05
C ALA A 121 -9.13 -8.16 16.47
N GLU A 122 -9.05 -9.47 16.70
CA GLU A 122 -8.01 -10.35 16.17
C GLU A 122 -8.65 -11.41 15.27
N TRP A 123 -7.96 -11.72 14.18
CA TRP A 123 -8.32 -12.78 13.26
C TRP A 123 -7.10 -13.65 12.96
N ASN A 124 -7.34 -14.95 12.83
CA ASN A 124 -6.32 -15.92 12.52
C ASN A 124 -6.85 -16.86 11.44
N ASP A 125 -5.99 -17.22 10.47
CA ASP A 125 -6.33 -18.17 9.41
C ASP A 125 -5.08 -18.90 8.91
N CYS A 126 -5.29 -19.96 8.15
CA CYS A 126 -4.24 -20.76 7.51
C CYS A 126 -4.27 -20.52 5.99
N LEU A 127 -3.13 -20.14 5.43
CA LEU A 127 -2.96 -19.73 4.04
C LEU A 127 -2.03 -20.68 3.28
N PRO A 128 -2.21 -20.82 1.95
CA PRO A 128 -1.27 -21.57 1.12
C PRO A 128 0.05 -20.82 1.02
N LEU A 129 1.15 -21.56 0.97
CA LEU A 129 2.47 -20.98 0.72
C LEU A 129 2.55 -20.37 -0.69
N PRO A 130 3.23 -19.23 -0.86
CA PRO A 130 3.53 -18.74 -2.20
C PRO A 130 4.51 -19.70 -2.89
N PRO A 131 4.50 -19.78 -4.23
CA PRO A 131 5.54 -20.51 -4.95
C PRO A 131 6.90 -19.90 -4.61
N LEU A 132 7.84 -20.75 -4.20
CA LEU A 132 9.19 -20.34 -3.81
C LEU A 132 10.18 -20.64 -4.93
N ARG A 133 11.20 -19.80 -5.06
CA ARG A 133 12.33 -20.06 -5.97
C ARG A 133 12.97 -21.41 -5.66
N SER A 134 13.37 -22.14 -6.71
CA SER A 134 14.00 -23.46 -6.59
C SER A 134 15.19 -23.45 -5.63
N GLY A 135 15.25 -24.44 -4.73
CA GLY A 135 16.37 -24.66 -3.79
C GLY A 135 16.11 -24.17 -2.37
N TYR A 136 15.05 -23.40 -2.13
CA TYR A 136 14.68 -22.92 -0.79
C TYR A 136 13.56 -23.76 -0.18
N ARG A 137 13.61 -23.92 1.15
CA ARG A 137 12.58 -24.64 1.93
C ARG A 137 11.81 -23.66 2.79
N ALA A 138 10.49 -23.81 2.87
CA ALA A 138 9.63 -22.90 3.64
C ALA A 138 10.07 -22.75 5.11
N GLN A 139 10.52 -23.83 5.74
CA GLN A 139 10.98 -23.84 7.15
C GLN A 139 12.21 -22.98 7.44
N THR A 140 13.00 -22.61 6.42
CA THR A 140 14.21 -21.80 6.60
C THR A 140 13.98 -20.33 6.22
N LEU A 141 12.73 -19.96 5.92
CA LEU A 141 12.38 -18.63 5.42
C LEU A 141 11.52 -17.87 6.43
N GLU A 142 11.66 -16.56 6.40
CA GLU A 142 10.80 -15.61 7.07
C GLU A 142 9.74 -15.12 6.09
N PHE A 143 8.47 -15.25 6.48
CA PHE A 143 7.35 -14.80 5.67
C PHE A 143 6.89 -13.43 6.16
N ARG A 144 6.70 -12.50 5.23
CA ARG A 144 6.24 -11.15 5.54
C ARG A 144 5.11 -10.74 4.61
N ALA A 145 4.17 -9.96 5.13
CA ALA A 145 3.18 -9.31 4.29
C ALA A 145 3.79 -8.11 3.58
N GLU A 146 3.54 -8.02 2.29
CA GLU A 146 4.01 -6.96 1.42
C GLU A 146 2.85 -6.34 0.66
N ARG A 147 3.07 -5.12 0.16
CA ARG A 147 2.09 -4.38 -0.64
C ARG A 147 0.70 -4.40 0.00
N LEU A 148 0.67 -4.14 1.32
CA LEU A 148 -0.56 -4.01 2.09
C LEU A 148 -1.40 -2.90 1.46
N GLN A 149 -2.62 -3.25 1.05
CA GLN A 149 -3.61 -2.33 0.53
C GLN A 149 -4.92 -2.63 1.23
N GLY A 150 -5.43 -1.67 1.98
CA GLY A 150 -6.68 -1.85 2.69
C GLY A 150 -7.46 -0.55 2.81
N SER A 151 -8.74 -0.71 3.04
CA SER A 151 -9.68 0.39 3.28
C SER A 151 -10.27 0.23 4.68
N PHE A 152 -10.45 1.37 5.34
CA PHE A 152 -11.10 1.46 6.65
C PHE A 152 -12.42 2.21 6.50
N ALA A 153 -13.35 2.00 7.42
CA ALA A 153 -14.54 2.84 7.46
C ALA A 153 -14.17 4.30 7.81
N ASN A 154 -14.88 5.24 7.17
CA ASN A 154 -14.68 6.69 7.33
C ASN A 154 -15.18 7.23 8.66
#